data_AF-A0A6J4L4K0-F1
#
_entry.id   AF-A0A6J4L4K0-F1
#
_cell.length_a   1.000
_cell.length_b   1.000
_cell.length_c   1.000
_cell.angle_alpha   90.00
_cell.angle_beta   90.00
_cell.angle_gamma   90.00
#
_symmetry.space_group_name_H-M   'P 1'
#
loop_
_entity.id
_entity.type
_entity.pdbx_description
1 polymer ?
#
loop_
_entity_poly.entity_id
_entity_poly.type
_entity_poly.pdbx_seq_one_letter_code
_entity_poly.pdbx_strand_id
1 'polypeptide(L)'
;MHVRTLAPAAVLVAGLLAGTACSPDARTTSVQPAASGSAPAPSAGQPSVGTATPSATSSATPSADATPSTTPSETTPEAAEIELPRGGREVFPRYRLVGYSGLTGAATLGRLGTGPLDQRVREIERRAKPYATDREILPVLEVIATIVQADPGRDGTYRTRISDDDIAGYLKAARKGKALLLLNIQPGRAKFLDEAKAYRRWLKEPDVGLALDPEWAMGPNQVPGAVFGRTTGRELDGIAAYLAEVVADHDLPEKVMVYHQLAPYIVQRESGLRRHKGVALVKSVDGIGARGAKVETYRAVNRTTPDHVHPGFKLFYTEDAEEGPLMTPKQVLALRPRPEYVLYE
;
A
#
# COMPACT_ATOMS: atom_id res chain seq x y z
N MET A 1 -1.34 21.08 -36.96
CA MET A 1 -0.89 19.74 -36.48
C MET A 1 -2.06 19.09 -35.76
N HIS A 2 -2.67 18.07 -36.37
CA HIS A 2 -3.85 17.39 -35.85
C HIS A 2 -3.42 16.31 -34.86
N VAL A 3 -3.82 16.46 -33.59
CA VAL A 3 -3.64 15.43 -32.56
C VAL A 3 -4.75 14.40 -32.74
N ARG A 4 -4.40 13.18 -33.18
CA ARG A 4 -5.31 12.03 -33.17
C ARG A 4 -5.34 11.47 -31.74
N THR A 5 -6.45 11.68 -31.05
CA THR A 5 -6.82 10.92 -29.85
C THR A 5 -7.19 9.49 -30.25
N LEU A 6 -6.37 8.53 -29.84
CA LEU A 6 -6.67 7.10 -29.90
C LEU A 6 -7.18 6.66 -28.51
N ALA A 7 -8.35 6.03 -28.48
CA ALA A 7 -8.93 5.43 -27.28
C ALA A 7 -8.11 4.20 -26.83
N PRO A 8 -7.94 3.95 -25.52
CA PRO A 8 -7.34 2.71 -25.06
C PRO A 8 -8.33 1.55 -25.24
N ALA A 9 -7.83 0.44 -25.77
CA ALA A 9 -8.59 -0.79 -25.96
C ALA A 9 -8.92 -1.41 -24.59
N ALA A 10 -10.21 -1.62 -24.33
CA ALA A 10 -10.67 -2.49 -23.26
C ALA A 10 -10.27 -3.93 -23.61
N VAL A 11 -9.39 -4.54 -22.80
CA VAL A 11 -9.08 -5.96 -22.90
C VAL A 11 -10.07 -6.73 -22.05
N LEU A 12 -11.08 -7.29 -22.71
CA LEU A 12 -11.99 -8.27 -22.12
C LEU A 12 -11.21 -9.59 -21.94
N VAL A 13 -11.00 -10.03 -20.70
CA VAL A 13 -10.42 -11.36 -20.41
C VAL A 13 -11.56 -12.32 -20.09
N ALA A 14 -12.01 -13.06 -21.10
CA ALA A 14 -12.91 -14.20 -20.91
C ALA A 14 -12.14 -15.39 -20.31
N GLY A 15 -12.47 -15.77 -19.07
CA GLY A 15 -11.93 -16.95 -18.41
C GLY A 15 -12.54 -18.24 -18.95
N LEU A 16 -11.76 -19.06 -19.64
CA LEU A 16 -12.13 -20.44 -19.99
C LEU A 16 -11.46 -21.41 -19.01
N LEU A 17 -12.20 -21.87 -18.01
CA LEU A 17 -11.82 -23.01 -17.16
C LEU A 17 -12.72 -24.20 -17.50
N ALA A 18 -12.30 -25.01 -18.47
CA ALA A 18 -12.86 -26.35 -18.69
C ALA A 18 -12.07 -27.35 -17.83
N GLY A 19 -12.63 -27.72 -16.69
CA GLY A 19 -12.14 -28.83 -15.87
C GLY A 19 -12.63 -30.16 -16.44
N THR A 20 -11.72 -30.93 -17.01
CA THR A 20 -11.93 -32.34 -17.37
C THR A 20 -11.96 -33.19 -16.10
N ALA A 21 -13.06 -33.92 -15.92
CA ALA A 21 -13.21 -34.94 -14.90
C ALA A 21 -12.53 -36.25 -15.35
N CYS A 22 -11.64 -36.79 -14.52
CA CYS A 22 -11.34 -38.22 -14.48
C CYS A 22 -11.07 -38.62 -13.02
N SER A 23 -11.90 -39.52 -12.51
CA SER A 23 -11.71 -40.22 -11.23
C SER A 23 -10.80 -41.45 -11.40
N PRO A 24 -10.28 -42.02 -10.30
CA PRO A 24 -9.01 -42.73 -10.29
C PRO A 24 -9.16 -44.24 -10.38
N ASP A 25 -8.10 -44.92 -10.86
CA ASP A 25 -7.93 -46.36 -10.68
C ASP A 25 -6.70 -46.64 -9.82
N ALA A 26 -6.92 -47.49 -8.83
CA ALA A 26 -5.96 -47.92 -7.83
C ALA A 26 -4.94 -48.90 -8.41
N ARG A 27 -3.69 -48.83 -7.92
CA ARG A 27 -2.87 -50.04 -7.70
C ARG A 27 -1.81 -49.77 -6.64
N THR A 28 -2.05 -50.43 -5.52
CA THR A 28 -1.12 -50.83 -4.46
C THR A 28 0.16 -51.45 -4.99
N THR A 29 1.31 -50.99 -4.48
CA THR A 29 2.42 -51.87 -4.11
C THR A 29 3.16 -51.30 -2.89
N SER A 30 3.17 -52.12 -1.87
CA SER A 30 3.83 -52.00 -0.57
C SER A 30 5.34 -52.24 -0.67
N VAL A 31 6.17 -51.36 -0.09
CA VAL A 31 7.46 -51.73 0.51
C VAL A 31 7.82 -50.76 1.64
N GLN A 32 7.97 -51.30 2.86
CA GLN A 32 8.76 -50.78 4.00
C GLN A 32 9.21 -52.05 4.77
N PRO A 33 10.17 -52.01 5.74
CA PRO A 33 10.97 -50.90 6.25
C PRO A 33 12.47 -51.23 6.49
N ALA A 34 13.27 -50.22 6.85
CA ALA A 34 14.46 -50.41 7.68
C ALA A 34 14.68 -49.18 8.58
N ALA A 35 14.84 -49.45 9.87
CA ALA A 35 15.00 -48.52 10.97
C ALA A 35 16.48 -48.20 11.25
N SER A 36 16.77 -47.08 11.94
CA SER A 36 17.47 -47.05 13.25
C SER A 36 18.30 -45.78 13.51
N GLY A 37 18.19 -45.27 14.75
CA GLY A 37 19.22 -44.53 15.51
C GLY A 37 19.26 -43.01 15.28
N SER A 38 19.49 -42.14 16.26
CA SER A 38 19.56 -42.19 17.73
C SER A 38 19.80 -40.73 18.17
N ALA A 39 19.17 -40.29 19.27
CA ALA A 39 19.62 -39.12 20.04
C ALA A 39 20.85 -39.49 20.88
N PRO A 40 21.62 -38.52 21.41
CA PRO A 40 21.26 -37.97 22.73
C PRO A 40 21.65 -36.48 22.98
N ALA A 41 20.99 -35.86 23.98
CA ALA A 41 21.48 -34.70 24.76
C ALA A 41 22.27 -35.25 26.00
N PRO A 42 22.74 -34.50 27.03
CA PRO A 42 22.62 -33.06 27.35
C PRO A 42 23.92 -32.42 27.94
N SER A 43 23.91 -31.13 28.32
CA SER A 43 24.50 -30.69 29.60
C SER A 43 24.15 -29.23 29.95
N ALA A 44 23.84 -29.05 31.23
CA ALA A 44 23.48 -27.82 31.91
C ALA A 44 24.70 -27.01 32.38
N GLY A 45 24.49 -25.72 32.67
CA GLY A 45 25.41 -24.85 33.41
C GLY A 45 24.65 -23.64 33.97
N GLN A 46 24.50 -23.58 35.29
CA GLN A 46 23.78 -22.56 36.07
C GLN A 46 24.52 -21.19 36.12
N PRO A 47 23.82 -20.09 36.47
CA PRO A 47 24.42 -18.81 36.82
C PRO A 47 24.72 -18.69 38.33
N SER A 48 25.87 -18.14 38.72
CA SER A 48 26.17 -17.81 40.12
C SER A 48 25.70 -16.40 40.48
N VAL A 49 24.86 -16.33 41.51
CA VAL A 49 24.42 -15.11 42.20
C VAL A 49 25.50 -14.69 43.20
N GLY A 50 25.86 -13.40 43.22
CA GLY A 50 26.71 -12.80 44.24
C GLY A 50 26.05 -11.57 44.82
N THR A 51 25.48 -11.72 46.02
CA THR A 51 24.90 -10.67 46.85
C THR A 51 25.89 -10.34 47.96
N ALA A 52 26.22 -9.06 48.19
CA ALA A 52 26.60 -8.53 49.50
C ALA A 52 26.56 -6.99 49.52
N THR A 53 25.94 -6.49 50.59
CA THR A 53 25.49 -5.12 50.87
C THR A 53 26.54 -4.33 51.72
N PRO A 54 26.26 -3.18 52.38
CA PRO A 54 27.03 -1.94 52.21
C PRO A 54 27.75 -1.47 53.49
N SER A 55 28.50 -0.36 53.40
CA SER A 55 28.97 0.48 54.52
C SER A 55 29.69 1.69 53.88
N ALA A 56 29.66 2.92 54.37
CA ALA A 56 29.15 3.50 55.60
C ALA A 56 28.89 5.00 55.38
N THR A 57 28.06 5.54 56.27
CA THR A 57 27.73 6.94 56.54
C THR A 57 28.96 7.82 56.79
N SER A 58 28.92 9.07 56.33
CA SER A 58 29.49 10.20 57.08
C SER A 58 28.78 11.51 56.73
N SER A 59 28.39 12.21 57.80
CA SER A 59 27.66 13.47 57.87
C SER A 59 28.62 14.66 57.85
N ALA A 60 28.23 15.79 57.23
CA ALA A 60 28.41 17.16 57.76
C ALA A 60 27.84 18.23 56.79
N THR A 61 27.03 19.14 57.34
CA THR A 61 26.53 20.43 56.79
C THR A 61 27.39 21.57 57.37
N PRO A 62 27.16 22.90 57.14
CA PRO A 62 26.49 23.69 56.09
C PRO A 62 27.30 24.91 55.58
N SER A 63 26.82 25.58 54.52
CA SER A 63 26.97 27.03 54.15
C SER A 63 26.95 27.16 52.62
N ALA A 64 26.43 28.17 51.95
CA ALA A 64 25.70 29.39 52.27
C ALA A 64 24.97 29.82 50.97
N ASP A 65 23.96 30.69 51.13
CA ASP A 65 23.40 31.62 50.14
C ASP A 65 23.57 31.36 48.63
N ALA A 66 22.46 31.05 47.97
CA ALA A 66 22.20 31.47 46.60
C ALA A 66 20.69 31.46 46.33
N THR A 67 20.08 32.64 46.30
CA THR A 67 18.75 32.88 45.73
C THR A 67 18.77 32.49 44.24
N PRO A 68 17.96 31.54 43.74
CA PRO A 68 17.79 31.40 42.31
C PRO A 68 16.78 32.45 41.85
N SER A 69 17.27 33.45 41.12
CA SER A 69 16.43 34.29 40.26
C SER A 69 15.65 33.39 39.31
N THR A 70 14.34 33.33 39.49
CA THR A 70 13.41 32.75 38.50
C THR A 70 13.31 33.69 37.32
N THR A 71 14.24 33.57 36.37
CA THR A 71 14.03 34.08 35.01
C THR A 71 12.87 33.28 34.41
N PRO A 72 11.81 33.93 33.89
CA PRO A 72 10.78 33.20 33.16
C PRO A 72 11.44 32.65 31.90
N SER A 73 11.55 31.31 31.81
CA SER A 73 11.88 30.65 30.55
C SER A 73 10.79 31.00 29.56
N GLU A 74 11.12 31.91 28.66
CA GLU A 74 10.33 32.24 27.49
C GLU A 74 10.13 30.92 26.72
N THR A 75 8.93 30.35 26.81
CA THR A 75 8.55 29.17 26.05
C THR A 75 8.55 29.56 24.58
N THR A 76 9.66 29.29 23.89
CA THR A 76 9.70 29.27 22.43
C THR A 76 8.48 28.47 21.94
N PRO A 77 7.61 29.01 21.09
CA PRO A 77 6.51 28.25 20.53
C PRO A 77 7.09 27.03 19.83
N GLU A 78 6.79 25.83 20.33
CA GLU A 78 7.09 24.58 19.66
C GLU A 78 6.46 24.66 18.26
N ALA A 79 7.29 24.60 17.23
CA ALA A 79 6.83 24.69 15.85
C ALA A 79 5.75 23.61 15.63
N ALA A 80 4.58 24.01 15.14
CA ALA A 80 3.47 23.08 14.95
C ALA A 80 3.93 21.91 14.04
N GLU A 81 3.84 20.70 14.57
CA GLU A 81 4.28 19.48 13.88
C GLU A 81 3.47 19.29 12.59
N ILE A 82 4.12 18.85 11.50
CA ILE A 82 3.43 18.63 10.23
C ILE A 82 2.50 17.41 10.36
N GLU A 83 1.22 17.56 10.05
CA GLU A 83 0.21 16.50 10.24
C GLU A 83 -0.39 15.99 8.92
N LEU A 84 -1.06 14.84 9.01
CA LEU A 84 -1.96 14.32 7.97
C LEU A 84 -3.15 15.28 7.75
N PRO A 85 -3.86 15.20 6.61
CA PRO A 85 -4.98 16.11 6.30
C PRO A 85 -6.09 16.23 7.35
N ARG A 86 -6.25 15.20 8.20
CA ARG A 86 -7.25 15.15 9.28
C ARG A 86 -6.63 15.12 10.70
N GLY A 87 -5.33 15.39 10.80
CA GLY A 87 -4.58 15.50 12.04
C GLY A 87 -3.83 14.22 12.43
N GLY A 88 -2.86 14.36 13.33
CA GLY A 88 -1.94 13.30 13.72
C GLY A 88 -0.91 12.95 12.64
N ARG A 89 0.00 12.02 12.97
CA ARG A 89 1.14 11.65 12.12
C ARG A 89 1.15 10.19 11.68
N GLU A 90 0.27 9.36 12.23
CA GLU A 90 0.10 7.96 11.87
C GLU A 90 -1.25 7.73 11.18
N VAL A 91 -1.27 6.87 10.16
CA VAL A 91 -2.49 6.58 9.39
C VAL A 91 -3.36 5.56 10.12
N PHE A 92 -2.77 4.42 10.50
CA PHE A 92 -3.46 3.34 11.18
C PHE A 92 -3.00 3.29 12.66
N PRO A 93 -3.87 2.90 13.60
CA PRO A 93 -5.22 2.35 13.43
C PRO A 93 -6.34 3.40 13.34
N ARG A 94 -6.05 4.70 13.52
CA ARG A 94 -7.06 5.76 13.63
C ARG A 94 -7.95 5.86 12.40
N TYR A 95 -7.35 5.85 11.21
CA TYR A 95 -8.08 6.02 9.96
C TYR A 95 -8.40 4.70 9.27
N ARG A 96 -9.52 4.71 8.53
CA ARG A 96 -9.81 3.80 7.42
C ARG A 96 -9.78 4.61 6.14
N LEU A 97 -8.99 4.14 5.19
CA LEU A 97 -8.85 4.79 3.89
C LEU A 97 -10.02 4.37 2.99
N VAL A 98 -10.65 5.34 2.32
CA VAL A 98 -11.62 5.06 1.25
C VAL A 98 -11.34 6.01 0.09
N GLY A 99 -11.17 5.47 -1.10
CA GLY A 99 -10.73 6.29 -2.23
C GLY A 99 -11.32 5.90 -3.57
N TYR A 100 -11.09 6.77 -4.55
CA TYR A 100 -11.31 6.48 -5.96
C TYR A 100 -9.96 6.46 -6.70
N SER A 101 -9.81 5.55 -7.66
CA SER A 101 -8.67 5.52 -8.57
C SER A 101 -8.99 6.16 -9.92
N GLY A 102 -7.94 6.53 -10.65
CA GLY A 102 -7.97 6.72 -12.10
C GLY A 102 -7.29 7.98 -12.59
N LEU A 103 -7.66 8.42 -13.80
CA LEU A 103 -7.01 9.54 -14.48
C LEU A 103 -8.02 10.41 -15.24
N THR A 104 -8.09 11.70 -14.89
CA THR A 104 -8.89 12.74 -15.54
C THR A 104 -8.79 12.65 -17.06
N GLY A 105 -9.94 12.60 -17.73
CA GLY A 105 -10.00 12.48 -19.19
C GLY A 105 -9.88 11.06 -19.71
N ALA A 106 -9.60 10.08 -18.86
CA ALA A 106 -9.56 8.66 -19.19
C ALA A 106 -10.59 7.89 -18.34
N ALA A 107 -11.87 7.98 -18.73
CA ALA A 107 -12.99 7.37 -18.00
C ALA A 107 -12.85 5.85 -17.83
N THR A 108 -12.15 5.18 -18.74
CA THR A 108 -11.85 3.74 -18.69
C THR A 108 -10.79 3.36 -17.66
N LEU A 109 -10.11 4.34 -17.06
CA LEU A 109 -9.06 4.13 -16.07
C LEU A 109 -9.53 4.36 -14.63
N GLY A 110 -10.83 4.56 -14.42
CA GLY A 110 -11.42 4.64 -13.10
C GLY A 110 -12.24 5.89 -12.80
N ARG A 111 -12.91 5.87 -11.65
CA ARG A 111 -13.89 6.88 -11.24
C ARG A 111 -13.34 8.31 -11.14
N LEU A 112 -12.04 8.50 -10.89
CA LEU A 112 -11.40 9.82 -10.96
C LEU A 112 -11.34 10.40 -12.37
N GLY A 113 -11.42 9.56 -13.41
CA GLY A 113 -11.39 9.98 -14.80
C GLY A 113 -12.65 10.67 -15.30
N THR A 114 -13.73 10.64 -14.52
CA THR A 114 -15.04 11.14 -14.92
C THR A 114 -15.49 12.34 -14.10
N GLY A 115 -15.63 13.50 -14.75
CA GLY A 115 -16.15 14.72 -14.15
C GLY A 115 -15.15 15.49 -13.26
N PRO A 116 -15.56 16.62 -12.65
CA PRO A 116 -14.64 17.48 -11.91
C PRO A 116 -14.12 16.84 -10.61
N LEU A 117 -12.83 17.00 -10.31
CA LEU A 117 -12.17 16.42 -9.12
C LEU A 117 -12.87 16.79 -7.80
N ASP A 118 -13.23 18.06 -7.62
CA ASP A 118 -13.98 18.52 -6.44
C ASP A 118 -15.29 17.73 -6.21
N GLN A 119 -15.97 17.33 -7.30
CA GLN A 119 -17.16 16.50 -7.20
C GLN A 119 -16.80 15.05 -6.83
N ARG A 120 -15.68 14.52 -7.34
CA ARG A 120 -15.18 13.19 -6.98
C ARG A 120 -14.86 13.10 -5.49
N VAL A 121 -14.17 14.10 -4.95
CA VAL A 121 -13.86 14.18 -3.51
C VAL A 121 -15.13 14.13 -2.66
N ARG A 122 -16.16 14.91 -3.02
CA ARG A 122 -17.46 14.87 -2.33
C ARG A 122 -18.18 13.52 -2.51
N GLU A 123 -18.02 12.85 -3.64
CA GLU A 123 -18.55 11.50 -3.85
C GLU A 123 -17.86 10.47 -2.95
N ILE A 124 -16.54 10.53 -2.83
CA ILE A 124 -15.76 9.66 -1.93
C ILE A 124 -16.27 9.81 -0.49
N GLU A 125 -16.45 11.03 0.01
CA GLU A 125 -16.99 11.28 1.35
C GLU A 125 -18.35 10.60 1.59
N ARG A 126 -19.27 10.71 0.61
CA ARG A 126 -20.58 10.07 0.70
C ARG A 126 -20.46 8.55 0.67
N ARG A 127 -19.60 8.03 -0.22
CA ARG A 127 -19.34 6.60 -0.37
C ARG A 127 -18.69 6.00 0.87
N ALA A 128 -17.89 6.77 1.59
CA ALA A 128 -17.14 6.33 2.74
C ALA A 128 -17.99 6.23 4.02
N LYS A 129 -19.12 6.93 4.12
CA LYS A 129 -19.98 6.94 5.32
C LYS A 129 -20.28 5.56 5.91
N PRO A 130 -20.67 4.53 5.12
CA PRO A 130 -20.95 3.20 5.66
C PRO A 130 -19.71 2.44 6.18
N TYR A 131 -18.50 2.93 5.87
CA TYR A 131 -17.25 2.35 6.35
C TYR A 131 -16.76 2.97 7.66
N ALA A 132 -17.38 4.06 8.13
CA ALA A 132 -17.03 4.76 9.37
C ALA A 132 -17.60 4.06 10.61
N THR A 133 -17.32 2.76 10.77
CA THR A 133 -17.90 1.94 11.85
C THR A 133 -17.10 2.02 13.14
N ASP A 134 -15.78 1.85 13.04
CA ASP A 134 -14.83 1.67 14.14
C ASP A 134 -13.61 2.58 14.00
N ARG A 135 -13.54 3.37 12.93
CA ARG A 135 -12.40 4.19 12.53
C ARG A 135 -12.88 5.47 11.85
N GLU A 136 -12.08 6.53 11.96
CA GLU A 136 -12.31 7.76 11.21
C GLU A 136 -12.03 7.53 9.72
N ILE A 137 -12.77 8.20 8.83
CA ILE A 137 -12.48 8.11 7.39
C ILE A 137 -11.39 9.11 7.04
N LEU A 138 -10.40 8.67 6.26
CA LEU A 138 -9.48 9.53 5.53
C LEU A 138 -9.64 9.27 4.02
N PRO A 139 -10.25 10.20 3.27
CA PRO A 139 -10.47 10.02 1.83
C PRO A 139 -9.16 9.95 1.06
N VAL A 140 -9.15 9.22 -0.07
CA VAL A 140 -7.98 9.06 -0.94
C VAL A 140 -8.33 9.33 -2.39
N LEU A 141 -7.50 10.12 -3.09
CA LEU A 141 -7.47 10.17 -4.54
C LEU A 141 -6.24 9.39 -5.00
N GLU A 142 -6.43 8.28 -5.70
CA GLU A 142 -5.34 7.49 -6.24
C GLU A 142 -5.21 7.72 -7.75
N VAL A 143 -4.34 8.65 -8.14
CA VAL A 143 -4.18 9.03 -9.55
C VAL A 143 -3.15 8.17 -10.25
N ILE A 144 -3.46 7.62 -11.42
CA ILE A 144 -2.48 6.93 -12.27
C ILE A 144 -1.53 7.97 -12.86
N ALA A 145 -0.42 8.19 -12.16
CA ALA A 145 0.54 9.24 -12.48
C ALA A 145 1.58 8.77 -13.49
N THR A 146 1.98 7.50 -13.43
CA THR A 146 2.75 6.83 -14.47
C THR A 146 1.86 5.80 -15.14
N ILE A 147 1.70 5.92 -16.46
CA ILE A 147 0.70 5.17 -17.23
C ILE A 147 1.44 4.25 -18.19
N VAL A 148 1.18 2.95 -18.10
CA VAL A 148 1.75 1.98 -19.03
C VAL A 148 1.25 2.25 -20.46
N GLN A 149 2.09 2.01 -21.46
CA GLN A 149 1.78 2.21 -22.87
C GLN A 149 1.88 0.90 -23.63
N ALA A 150 1.07 0.74 -24.68
CA ALA A 150 1.17 -0.39 -25.60
C ALA A 150 2.49 -0.35 -26.41
N ASP A 151 2.95 0.85 -26.77
CA ASP A 151 4.15 1.08 -27.55
C ASP A 151 5.32 1.59 -26.70
N PRO A 152 6.57 1.25 -27.05
CA PRO A 152 7.74 1.78 -26.35
C PRO A 152 7.88 3.29 -26.55
N GLY A 153 8.12 3.99 -25.44
CA GLY A 153 8.65 5.36 -25.49
C GLY A 153 10.09 5.42 -26.02
N ARG A 154 10.66 6.62 -26.10
CA ARG A 154 12.04 6.84 -26.61
C ARG A 154 13.11 6.11 -25.79
N ASP A 155 12.86 5.87 -24.51
CA ASP A 155 13.73 5.14 -23.60
C ASP A 155 13.43 3.62 -23.54
N GLY A 156 12.48 3.15 -24.35
CA GLY A 156 12.08 1.74 -24.41
C GLY A 156 11.29 1.24 -23.19
N THR A 157 10.81 2.14 -22.31
CA THR A 157 10.21 1.75 -21.02
C THR A 157 8.70 1.50 -21.02
N TYR A 158 8.01 1.69 -22.15
CA TYR A 158 6.56 1.42 -22.28
C TYR A 158 5.68 2.15 -21.26
N ARG A 159 5.95 3.43 -21.01
CA ARG A 159 5.13 4.23 -20.11
C ARG A 159 5.15 5.70 -20.52
N THR A 160 4.25 6.49 -19.94
CA THR A 160 4.33 7.95 -19.87
C THR A 160 4.09 8.44 -18.43
N ARG A 161 4.36 9.72 -18.16
CA ARG A 161 4.00 10.37 -16.89
C ARG A 161 3.03 11.52 -17.17
N ILE A 162 2.08 11.74 -16.28
CA ILE A 162 1.27 12.97 -16.29
C ILE A 162 2.13 14.18 -15.93
N SER A 163 1.65 15.37 -16.25
CA SER A 163 2.39 16.61 -15.99
C SER A 163 2.37 16.99 -14.50
N ASP A 164 3.33 17.83 -14.09
CA ASP A 164 3.32 18.42 -12.75
C ASP A 164 2.07 19.27 -12.51
N ASP A 165 1.53 19.92 -13.54
CA ASP A 165 0.30 20.73 -13.44
C ASP A 165 -0.92 19.84 -13.18
N ASP A 166 -0.98 18.65 -13.79
CA ASP A 166 -2.02 17.66 -13.50
C ASP A 166 -1.94 17.22 -12.03
N ILE A 167 -0.74 16.82 -11.57
CA ILE A 167 -0.53 16.41 -10.16
C ILE A 167 -0.91 17.54 -9.20
N ALA A 168 -0.55 18.79 -9.51
CA ALA A 168 -0.94 19.97 -8.74
C ALA A 168 -2.47 20.11 -8.64
N GLY A 169 -3.19 19.84 -9.73
CA GLY A 169 -4.65 19.82 -9.79
C GLY A 169 -5.28 18.81 -8.84
N TYR A 170 -4.76 17.57 -8.83
CA TYR A 170 -5.21 16.54 -7.87
C TYR A 170 -4.89 16.90 -6.44
N LEU A 171 -3.67 17.38 -6.16
CA LEU A 171 -3.26 17.74 -4.80
C LEU A 171 -4.12 18.88 -4.25
N LYS A 172 -4.41 19.89 -5.09
CA LYS A 172 -5.33 20.98 -4.73
C LYS A 172 -6.72 20.45 -4.37
N ALA A 173 -7.27 19.53 -5.16
CA ALA A 173 -8.58 18.93 -4.88
C ALA A 173 -8.55 18.09 -3.59
N ALA A 174 -7.49 17.30 -3.38
CA ALA A 174 -7.29 16.49 -2.18
C ALA A 174 -7.25 17.36 -0.92
N ARG A 175 -6.44 18.43 -0.93
CA ARG A 175 -6.34 19.40 0.18
C ARG A 175 -7.66 20.07 0.51
N LYS A 176 -8.43 20.47 -0.52
CA LYS A 176 -9.76 21.06 -0.32
C LYS A 176 -10.71 20.11 0.40
N GLY A 177 -10.58 18.80 0.18
CA GLY A 177 -11.35 17.76 0.86
C GLY A 177 -10.72 17.17 2.10
N LYS A 178 -9.55 17.64 2.54
CA LYS A 178 -8.75 17.01 3.60
C LYS A 178 -8.55 15.51 3.33
N ALA A 179 -8.10 15.19 2.12
CA ALA A 179 -7.86 13.85 1.59
C ALA A 179 -6.36 13.63 1.30
N LEU A 180 -5.96 12.37 1.20
CA LEU A 180 -4.63 11.99 0.69
C LEU A 180 -4.64 11.94 -0.85
N LEU A 181 -3.48 12.18 -1.44
CA LEU A 181 -3.18 11.91 -2.85
C LEU A 181 -2.18 10.75 -2.93
N LEU A 182 -2.50 9.68 -3.65
CA LEU A 182 -1.56 8.62 -3.98
C LEU A 182 -1.18 8.71 -5.45
N LEU A 183 0.12 8.75 -5.73
CA LEU A 183 0.65 8.69 -7.08
C LEU A 183 0.83 7.23 -7.45
N ASN A 184 -0.09 6.72 -8.27
CA ASN A 184 -0.09 5.35 -8.74
C ASN A 184 0.87 5.19 -9.94
N ILE A 185 1.67 4.12 -9.91
CA ILE A 185 2.72 3.84 -10.89
C ILE A 185 2.45 2.52 -11.61
N GLN A 186 2.30 2.62 -12.93
CA GLN A 186 2.32 1.50 -13.88
C GLN A 186 3.63 1.58 -14.68
N PRO A 187 4.69 0.88 -14.27
CA PRO A 187 6.05 1.24 -14.66
C PRO A 187 6.42 0.80 -16.08
N GLY A 188 5.62 -0.07 -16.72
CA GLY A 188 6.04 -0.73 -17.95
C GLY A 188 7.33 -1.51 -17.70
N ARG A 189 8.38 -1.25 -18.48
CA ARG A 189 9.73 -1.82 -18.28
C ARG A 189 10.66 -0.95 -17.41
N ALA A 190 10.19 0.20 -16.91
CA ALA A 190 10.97 0.99 -15.96
C ALA A 190 11.05 0.27 -14.60
N LYS A 191 12.04 0.66 -13.78
CA LYS A 191 12.07 0.24 -12.38
C LYS A 191 11.13 1.14 -11.57
N PHE A 192 10.31 0.54 -10.70
CA PHE A 192 9.46 1.29 -9.79
C PHE A 192 10.20 2.38 -8.99
N LEU A 193 11.40 2.07 -8.49
CA LEU A 193 12.17 3.04 -7.70
C LEU A 193 12.58 4.27 -8.52
N ASP A 194 12.89 4.12 -9.80
CA ASP A 194 13.24 5.24 -10.67
C ASP A 194 12.01 6.13 -10.92
N GLU A 195 10.83 5.52 -11.02
CA GLU A 195 9.55 6.24 -11.11
C GLU A 195 9.17 6.95 -9.82
N ALA A 196 9.32 6.29 -8.67
CA ALA A 196 9.09 6.92 -7.36
C ALA A 196 10.02 8.14 -7.17
N LYS A 197 11.30 8.03 -7.56
CA LYS A 197 12.27 9.13 -7.50
C LYS A 197 11.91 10.30 -8.41
N ALA A 198 11.29 10.05 -9.56
CA ALA A 198 10.82 11.11 -10.45
C ALA A 198 9.74 11.99 -9.78
N TYR A 199 8.98 11.42 -8.84
CA TYR A 199 7.98 12.15 -8.05
C TYR A 199 8.50 12.68 -6.71
N ARG A 200 9.83 12.72 -6.48
CA ARG A 200 10.40 13.19 -5.20
C ARG A 200 9.86 14.55 -4.76
N ARG A 201 9.64 15.48 -5.70
CA ARG A 201 9.08 16.81 -5.38
C ARG A 201 7.73 16.69 -4.67
N TRP A 202 6.87 15.81 -5.16
CA TRP A 202 5.53 15.59 -4.63
C TRP A 202 5.53 14.74 -3.37
N LEU A 203 6.41 13.73 -3.27
CA LEU A 203 6.50 12.87 -2.09
C LEU A 203 6.98 13.62 -0.82
N LYS A 204 7.51 14.83 -0.97
CA LYS A 204 7.82 15.75 0.16
C LYS A 204 6.59 16.43 0.76
N GLU A 205 5.47 16.46 0.05
CA GLU A 205 4.23 17.04 0.55
C GLU A 205 3.59 16.08 1.57
N PRO A 206 3.15 16.51 2.76
CA PRO A 206 2.73 15.61 3.85
C PRO A 206 1.57 14.68 3.49
N ASP A 207 0.70 15.12 2.59
CA ASP A 207 -0.53 14.48 2.15
C ASP A 207 -0.40 13.64 0.87
N VAL A 208 0.83 13.48 0.34
CA VAL A 208 1.12 12.67 -0.85
C VAL A 208 1.80 11.36 -0.47
N GLY A 209 1.27 10.25 -0.96
CA GLY A 209 1.86 8.90 -0.87
C GLY A 209 2.01 8.24 -2.24
N LEU A 210 2.23 6.93 -2.26
CA LEU A 210 2.50 6.16 -3.47
C LEU A 210 1.56 4.97 -3.59
N ALA A 211 1.20 4.62 -4.81
CA ALA A 211 0.59 3.34 -5.14
C ALA A 211 1.35 2.68 -6.30
N LEU A 212 1.41 1.36 -6.30
CA LEU A 212 2.18 0.57 -7.25
C LEU A 212 1.28 -0.48 -7.87
N ASP A 213 1.39 -0.65 -9.19
CA ASP A 213 0.68 -1.70 -9.93
C ASP A 213 1.67 -2.77 -10.45
N PRO A 214 2.08 -3.74 -9.62
CA PRO A 214 3.01 -4.81 -9.99
C PRO A 214 2.66 -5.62 -11.25
N GLU A 215 1.38 -5.74 -11.59
CA GLU A 215 0.90 -6.40 -12.79
C GLU A 215 1.32 -5.66 -14.08
N TRP A 216 1.73 -4.39 -13.97
CA TRP A 216 2.31 -3.61 -15.07
C TRP A 216 3.83 -3.53 -15.03
N ALA A 217 4.49 -4.24 -14.11
CA ALA A 217 5.95 -4.35 -14.02
C ALA A 217 6.50 -5.40 -14.99
N MET A 218 6.79 -4.96 -16.21
CA MET A 218 7.24 -5.79 -17.33
C MET A 218 8.73 -6.13 -17.22
N GLY A 219 9.05 -7.40 -17.44
CA GLY A 219 10.42 -7.84 -17.69
C GLY A 219 10.96 -7.36 -19.04
N PRO A 220 12.28 -7.55 -19.30
CA PRO A 220 12.97 -6.97 -20.46
C PRO A 220 12.34 -7.27 -21.83
N ASN A 221 11.73 -8.46 -21.97
CA ASN A 221 11.12 -8.94 -23.21
C ASN A 221 9.59 -9.00 -23.16
N GLN A 222 8.97 -8.54 -22.07
CA GLN A 222 7.51 -8.56 -21.92
C GLN A 222 6.91 -7.28 -22.49
N VAL A 223 5.77 -7.40 -23.16
CA VAL A 223 5.01 -6.27 -23.71
C VAL A 223 3.75 -6.11 -22.85
N PRO A 224 3.43 -4.90 -22.36
CA PRO A 224 2.22 -4.65 -21.60
C PRO A 224 0.96 -5.17 -22.31
N GLY A 225 0.02 -5.71 -21.52
CA GLY A 225 -1.26 -6.23 -22.02
C GLY A 225 -1.20 -7.63 -22.65
N ALA A 226 -0.01 -8.14 -23.01
CA ALA A 226 0.15 -9.52 -23.47
C ALA A 226 0.27 -10.52 -22.32
N VAL A 227 0.88 -10.10 -21.21
CA VAL A 227 1.09 -10.89 -20.00
C VAL A 227 1.06 -9.97 -18.79
N PHE A 228 0.76 -10.53 -17.61
CA PHE A 228 0.98 -9.80 -16.38
C PHE A 228 2.48 -9.72 -16.03
N GLY A 229 2.86 -8.54 -15.58
CA GLY A 229 4.11 -8.23 -14.94
C GLY A 229 4.22 -8.87 -13.57
N ARG A 230 5.36 -8.60 -12.93
CA ARG A 230 5.63 -9.08 -11.57
C ARG A 230 6.69 -8.23 -10.89
N THR A 231 6.68 -8.25 -9.57
CA THR A 231 7.72 -7.69 -8.72
C THR A 231 8.06 -8.63 -7.57
N THR A 232 8.95 -8.22 -6.69
CA THR A 232 9.34 -8.97 -5.51
C THR A 232 9.20 -8.14 -4.24
N GLY A 233 9.04 -8.82 -3.09
CA GLY A 233 9.08 -8.13 -1.79
C GLY A 233 10.34 -7.29 -1.59
N ARG A 234 11.49 -7.71 -2.14
CA ARG A 234 12.76 -6.94 -2.08
C ARG A 234 12.72 -5.64 -2.89
N GLU A 235 12.06 -5.64 -4.05
CA GLU A 235 11.89 -4.42 -4.85
C GLU A 235 10.93 -3.45 -4.16
N LEU A 236 9.84 -3.97 -3.60
CA LEU A 236 8.93 -3.18 -2.77
C LEU A 236 9.64 -2.60 -1.53
N ASP A 237 10.46 -3.40 -0.84
CA ASP A 237 11.26 -2.96 0.32
C ASP A 237 12.18 -1.78 -0.02
N GLY A 238 12.78 -1.77 -1.22
CA GLY A 238 13.63 -0.67 -1.67
C GLY A 238 12.86 0.65 -1.88
N ILE A 239 11.58 0.57 -2.29
CA ILE A 239 10.72 1.74 -2.45
C ILE A 239 10.24 2.22 -1.07
N ALA A 240 9.87 1.30 -0.19
CA ALA A 240 9.49 1.63 1.19
C ALA A 240 10.64 2.29 1.95
N ALA A 241 11.88 1.79 1.80
CA ALA A 241 13.08 2.41 2.36
C ALA A 241 13.28 3.84 1.83
N TYR A 242 13.11 4.04 0.53
CA TYR A 242 13.20 5.37 -0.07
C TYR A 242 12.14 6.34 0.46
N LEU A 243 10.90 5.90 0.65
CA LEU A 243 9.86 6.73 1.26
C LEU A 243 10.17 7.07 2.72
N ALA A 244 10.73 6.13 3.48
CA ALA A 244 11.16 6.38 4.86
C ALA A 244 12.30 7.41 4.95
N GLU A 245 13.24 7.40 4.00
CA GLU A 245 14.25 8.45 3.85
C GLU A 245 13.60 9.82 3.60
N VAL A 246 12.64 9.90 2.67
CA VAL A 246 11.91 11.16 2.40
C VAL A 246 11.17 11.65 3.65
N VAL A 247 10.56 10.75 4.43
CA VAL A 247 9.89 11.10 5.68
C VAL A 247 10.87 11.66 6.70
N ALA A 248 12.00 10.97 6.91
CA ALA A 248 13.01 11.39 7.87
C ALA A 248 13.67 12.72 7.50
N ASP A 249 14.01 12.91 6.22
CA ASP A 249 14.65 14.13 5.71
C ASP A 249 13.78 15.39 5.86
N HIS A 250 12.46 15.22 5.92
CA HIS A 250 11.48 16.30 5.83
C HIS A 250 10.52 16.37 7.03
N ASP A 251 10.77 15.57 8.07
CA ASP A 251 9.94 15.49 9.29
C ASP A 251 8.43 15.31 9.02
N LEU A 252 8.12 14.44 8.05
CA LEU A 252 6.75 14.25 7.57
C LEU A 252 5.95 13.29 8.46
N PRO A 253 4.61 13.38 8.44
CA PRO A 253 3.76 12.27 8.87
C PRO A 253 4.00 11.04 7.99
N GLU A 254 3.43 9.90 8.41
CA GLU A 254 3.53 8.66 7.65
C GLU A 254 3.09 8.81 6.18
N LYS A 255 3.87 8.18 5.30
CA LYS A 255 3.53 7.99 3.89
C LYS A 255 2.79 6.69 3.70
N VAL A 256 1.61 6.75 3.08
CA VAL A 256 0.95 5.54 2.60
C VAL A 256 1.68 5.04 1.35
N MET A 257 2.04 3.76 1.35
CA MET A 257 2.54 3.05 0.17
C MET A 257 1.65 1.84 -0.09
N VAL A 258 0.90 1.91 -1.18
CA VAL A 258 0.04 0.82 -1.65
C VAL A 258 0.79 -0.02 -2.69
N TYR A 259 0.60 -1.33 -2.66
CA TYR A 259 0.86 -2.19 -3.81
C TYR A 259 -0.38 -3.02 -4.12
N HIS A 260 -0.77 -3.04 -5.39
CA HIS A 260 -1.90 -3.83 -5.87
C HIS A 260 -1.49 -5.27 -6.16
N GLN A 261 -2.42 -6.20 -5.99
CA GLN A 261 -2.19 -7.59 -6.36
C GLN A 261 -3.50 -8.31 -6.69
N LEU A 262 -3.62 -8.78 -7.93
CA LEU A 262 -4.76 -9.57 -8.42
C LEU A 262 -4.51 -11.09 -8.41
N ALA A 263 -3.25 -11.54 -8.33
CA ALA A 263 -2.91 -12.97 -8.26
C ALA A 263 -1.63 -13.24 -7.46
N PRO A 264 -1.50 -14.41 -6.77
CA PRO A 264 -0.35 -14.69 -5.90
C PRO A 264 1.04 -14.61 -6.57
N TYR A 265 1.15 -14.91 -7.87
CA TYR A 265 2.45 -14.94 -8.56
C TYR A 265 2.99 -13.55 -8.97
N ILE A 266 2.17 -12.51 -8.88
CA ILE A 266 2.52 -11.14 -9.30
C ILE A 266 3.49 -10.49 -8.30
N VAL A 267 3.28 -10.68 -7.00
CA VAL A 267 4.23 -10.26 -5.95
C VAL A 267 4.89 -11.50 -5.38
N GLN A 268 6.14 -11.71 -5.75
CA GLN A 268 6.89 -12.90 -5.34
C GLN A 268 7.73 -12.61 -4.10
N ARG A 269 7.91 -13.63 -3.23
CA ARG A 269 8.75 -13.49 -2.01
C ARG A 269 8.37 -12.24 -1.20
N GLU A 270 7.07 -12.06 -0.98
CA GLU A 270 6.48 -10.89 -0.30
C GLU A 270 7.07 -10.67 1.11
N SER A 271 7.52 -11.74 1.78
CA SER A 271 8.25 -11.68 3.05
C SER A 271 9.54 -10.86 3.02
N GLY A 272 10.05 -10.50 1.84
CA GLY A 272 11.17 -9.57 1.68
C GLY A 272 10.81 -8.11 1.95
N LEU A 273 9.52 -7.76 1.97
CA LEU A 273 9.02 -6.44 2.36
C LEU A 273 9.02 -6.34 3.90
N ARG A 274 9.75 -5.37 4.45
CA ARG A 274 9.89 -5.16 5.89
C ARG A 274 9.18 -3.88 6.33
N ARG A 275 9.00 -3.72 7.64
CA ARG A 275 8.54 -2.46 8.24
C ARG A 275 9.60 -1.37 8.04
N HIS A 276 9.15 -0.17 7.67
CA HIS A 276 9.97 1.03 7.63
C HIS A 276 9.30 2.14 8.44
N LYS A 277 10.07 2.87 9.25
CA LYS A 277 9.54 3.98 10.06
C LYS A 277 8.97 5.05 9.13
N GLY A 278 7.77 5.55 9.43
CA GLY A 278 7.15 6.60 8.64
C GLY A 278 6.45 6.10 7.37
N VAL A 279 6.30 4.78 7.17
CA VAL A 279 5.65 4.24 5.97
C VAL A 279 4.55 3.25 6.37
N ALA A 280 3.31 3.61 6.05
CA ALA A 280 2.14 2.75 6.18
C ALA A 280 1.99 1.89 4.92
N LEU A 281 2.41 0.63 5.01
CA LEU A 281 2.35 -0.33 3.91
C LEU A 281 0.94 -0.91 3.79
N VAL A 282 0.36 -0.85 2.58
CA VAL A 282 -0.98 -1.36 2.29
C VAL A 282 -0.94 -2.29 1.09
N LYS A 283 -1.55 -3.47 1.20
CA LYS A 283 -1.78 -4.37 0.07
C LYS A 283 -3.22 -4.25 -0.39
N SER A 284 -3.46 -3.69 -1.57
CA SER A 284 -4.80 -3.60 -2.13
C SER A 284 -5.07 -4.77 -3.07
N VAL A 285 -6.08 -5.60 -2.77
CA VAL A 285 -6.43 -6.74 -3.62
C VAL A 285 -7.28 -6.28 -4.80
N ASP A 286 -6.80 -6.60 -6.00
CA ASP A 286 -7.20 -5.96 -7.26
C ASP A 286 -7.91 -6.94 -8.24
N GLY A 287 -8.57 -7.96 -7.70
CA GLY A 287 -9.29 -8.95 -8.52
C GLY A 287 -10.69 -8.46 -8.94
N ILE A 288 -11.08 -8.72 -10.18
CA ILE A 288 -12.42 -8.42 -10.72
C ILE A 288 -13.40 -9.60 -10.54
N GLY A 289 -14.69 -9.31 -10.63
CA GLY A 289 -15.74 -10.30 -10.88
C GLY A 289 -16.74 -10.45 -9.74
N ALA A 290 -17.54 -11.51 -9.79
CA ALA A 290 -18.58 -11.75 -8.78
C ALA A 290 -17.98 -11.90 -7.37
N ARG A 291 -18.80 -11.61 -6.35
CA ARG A 291 -18.40 -11.66 -4.93
C ARG A 291 -17.62 -12.92 -4.54
N GLY A 292 -18.05 -14.09 -5.00
CA GLY A 292 -17.39 -15.36 -4.67
C GLY A 292 -15.92 -15.39 -5.12
N ALA A 293 -15.68 -15.04 -6.37
CA ALA A 293 -14.34 -14.96 -6.95
C ALA A 293 -13.47 -13.92 -6.23
N LYS A 294 -14.01 -12.72 -5.97
CA LYS A 294 -13.26 -11.68 -5.23
C LYS A 294 -12.87 -12.13 -3.82
N VAL A 295 -13.77 -12.82 -3.10
CA VAL A 295 -13.48 -13.36 -1.76
C VAL A 295 -12.40 -14.44 -1.82
N GLU A 296 -12.43 -15.30 -2.84
CA GLU A 296 -11.41 -16.34 -3.05
C GLU A 296 -10.04 -15.72 -3.35
N THR A 297 -9.97 -14.79 -4.31
CA THR A 297 -8.75 -14.04 -4.62
C THR A 297 -8.21 -13.33 -3.38
N TYR A 298 -9.06 -12.65 -2.62
CA TYR A 298 -8.68 -11.97 -1.38
C TYR A 298 -8.03 -12.89 -0.37
N ARG A 299 -8.57 -14.10 -0.16
CA ARG A 299 -7.97 -15.10 0.73
C ARG A 299 -6.65 -15.62 0.18
N ALA A 300 -6.59 -15.89 -1.12
CA ALA A 300 -5.41 -16.46 -1.75
C ALA A 300 -4.20 -15.51 -1.70
N VAL A 301 -4.39 -14.23 -2.03
CA VAL A 301 -3.29 -13.26 -2.06
C VAL A 301 -2.86 -12.82 -0.66
N ASN A 302 -3.75 -12.79 0.34
CA ASN A 302 -3.38 -12.41 1.70
C ASN A 302 -2.70 -13.54 2.51
N ARG A 303 -2.67 -14.78 2.00
CA ARG A 303 -2.10 -15.93 2.73
C ARG A 303 -0.64 -15.74 3.12
N THR A 304 0.12 -14.99 2.33
CA THR A 304 1.57 -14.77 2.53
C THR A 304 1.90 -13.34 2.92
N THR A 305 0.89 -12.51 3.15
CA THR A 305 1.09 -11.10 3.44
C THR A 305 1.68 -10.93 4.84
N PRO A 306 2.79 -10.20 5.00
CA PRO A 306 3.37 -9.95 6.31
C PRO A 306 2.38 -9.24 7.24
N ASP A 307 2.35 -9.60 8.52
CA ASP A 307 1.39 -9.07 9.53
C ASP A 307 1.43 -7.54 9.72
N HIS A 308 2.47 -6.90 9.20
CA HIS A 308 2.65 -5.46 9.28
C HIS A 308 2.09 -4.69 8.08
N VAL A 309 1.65 -5.40 7.05
CA VAL A 309 1.02 -4.80 5.88
C VAL A 309 -0.48 -4.74 6.11
N HIS A 310 -1.04 -3.55 5.97
CA HIS A 310 -2.46 -3.32 6.15
C HIS A 310 -3.25 -3.87 4.95
N PRO A 311 -4.36 -4.57 5.18
CA PRO A 311 -5.17 -5.13 4.12
C PRO A 311 -6.01 -4.06 3.41
N GLY A 312 -6.06 -4.12 2.08
CA GLY A 312 -6.88 -3.28 1.23
C GLY A 312 -7.72 -4.10 0.24
N PHE A 313 -8.82 -3.53 -0.22
CA PHE A 313 -9.75 -4.20 -1.14
C PHE A 313 -10.28 -3.24 -2.19
N LYS A 314 -10.23 -3.63 -3.46
CA LYS A 314 -10.72 -2.82 -4.58
C LYS A 314 -12.04 -3.34 -5.15
N LEU A 315 -12.91 -2.41 -5.49
CA LEU A 315 -14.20 -2.62 -6.15
C LEU A 315 -14.20 -1.94 -7.50
N PHE A 316 -14.74 -2.60 -8.50
CA PHE A 316 -14.83 -2.08 -9.85
C PHE A 316 -16.29 -1.80 -10.20
N TYR A 317 -16.63 -0.57 -10.55
CA TYR A 317 -18.01 -0.18 -10.83
C TYR A 317 -18.59 -0.87 -12.06
N THR A 318 -17.77 -1.12 -13.07
CA THR A 318 -18.21 -1.70 -14.35
C THR A 318 -17.94 -3.19 -14.37
N GLU A 319 -16.70 -3.59 -14.14
CA GLU A 319 -16.19 -4.95 -14.31
C GLU A 319 -16.79 -5.92 -13.29
N ASP A 320 -16.95 -5.51 -12.02
CA ASP A 320 -17.64 -6.37 -11.05
C ASP A 320 -19.13 -6.48 -11.41
N ALA A 321 -19.74 -5.39 -11.91
CA ALA A 321 -21.16 -5.30 -12.25
C ALA A 321 -21.56 -6.16 -13.46
N GLU A 322 -20.62 -6.46 -14.35
CA GLU A 322 -20.80 -7.38 -15.47
C GLU A 322 -21.01 -8.84 -14.99
N GLU A 323 -20.38 -9.21 -13.87
CA GLU A 323 -20.40 -10.57 -13.32
C GLU A 323 -21.35 -10.73 -12.11
N GLY A 324 -21.75 -9.63 -11.48
CA GLY A 324 -22.70 -9.63 -10.37
C GLY A 324 -22.81 -8.30 -9.62
N PRO A 325 -23.63 -8.20 -8.56
CA PRO A 325 -23.72 -6.96 -7.80
C PRO A 325 -22.39 -6.67 -7.09
N LEU A 326 -21.96 -5.40 -7.09
CA LEU A 326 -20.83 -4.94 -6.28
C LEU A 326 -21.02 -5.34 -4.82
N MET A 327 -19.93 -5.76 -4.17
CA MET A 327 -19.98 -6.06 -2.75
C MET A 327 -20.36 -4.82 -1.95
N THR A 328 -21.33 -4.97 -1.06
CA THR A 328 -21.75 -3.90 -0.15
C THR A 328 -20.67 -3.61 0.90
N PRO A 329 -20.65 -2.40 1.50
CA PRO A 329 -19.73 -2.08 2.59
C PRO A 329 -19.71 -3.11 3.73
N LYS A 330 -20.88 -3.62 4.12
CA LYS A 330 -21.01 -4.68 5.13
C LYS A 330 -20.30 -5.98 4.71
N GLN A 331 -20.39 -6.36 3.44
CA GLN A 331 -19.72 -7.55 2.91
C GLN A 331 -18.21 -7.36 2.81
N VAL A 332 -17.75 -6.16 2.42
CA VAL A 332 -16.32 -5.81 2.38
C VAL A 332 -15.72 -5.84 3.78
N LEU A 333 -16.37 -5.22 4.78
CA LEU A 333 -15.90 -5.21 6.18
C LEU A 333 -16.00 -6.58 6.88
N ALA A 334 -16.66 -7.56 6.26
CA ALA A 334 -16.73 -8.94 6.73
C ALA A 334 -15.60 -9.83 6.19
N LEU A 335 -14.76 -9.33 5.26
CA LEU A 335 -13.58 -10.03 4.79
C LEU A 335 -12.56 -10.25 5.92
N ARG A 336 -11.72 -11.28 5.76
CA ARG A 336 -10.63 -11.61 6.69
C ARG A 336 -9.32 -11.78 5.91
N PRO A 337 -8.26 -11.02 6.21
CA PRO A 337 -8.21 -9.90 7.18
C PRO A 337 -9.20 -8.77 6.84
N ARG A 338 -9.64 -7.96 7.82
CA ARG A 338 -10.64 -6.89 7.57
C ARG A 338 -9.97 -5.72 6.85
N PRO A 339 -10.46 -5.28 5.66
CA PRO A 339 -9.87 -4.18 4.93
C PRO A 339 -9.80 -2.87 5.73
N GLU A 340 -8.64 -2.22 5.66
CA GLU A 340 -8.33 -0.91 6.20
C GLU A 340 -8.22 0.15 5.10
N TYR A 341 -8.05 -0.27 3.83
CA TYR A 341 -8.22 0.56 2.63
C TYR A 341 -9.31 -0.03 1.72
N VAL A 342 -10.27 0.78 1.29
CA VAL A 342 -11.27 0.40 0.28
C VAL A 342 -11.21 1.36 -0.90
N LEU A 343 -10.83 0.84 -2.06
CA LEU A 343 -10.68 1.61 -3.28
C LEU A 343 -11.81 1.27 -4.26
N TYR A 344 -12.34 2.28 -4.94
CA TYR A 344 -13.27 2.07 -6.05
C TYR A 344 -12.68 2.58 -7.35
N GLU A 345 -12.82 1.78 -8.39
CA GLU A 345 -12.47 2.12 -9.77
C GLU A 345 -13.70 2.20 -10.64
#